data_AF-A0A812N7F5-F1
#
_entry.id   AF-A0A812N7F5-F1
#
_cell.length_a   1.000
_cell.length_b   1.000
_cell.length_c   1.000
_cell.angle_alpha   90.00
_cell.angle_beta   90.00
_cell.angle_gamma   90.00
#
_symmetry.space_group_name_H-M   'P 1'
#
loop_
_entity.id
_entity.type
_entity.pdbx_description
1 polymer ?
#
loop_
_entity_poly.entity_id
_entity_poly.type
_entity_poly.pdbx_seq_one_letter_code
_entity_poly.pdbx_strand_id
1 'polypeptide(L)'
;EEARRLEAKENDNQLCLREFEVEVQARQQELGESVAAAARLPTAEALSEEEQRLRERLVTVEEGVSAAVSDRFAALSAALNVDDVRRLERDSRLNREAAQYRESALSQQLQSFKAELTMIEWALEGRRVQGVPQRARECEVEVQILRKRAEEIEKRQEGRSKVVEEHAAALQEKRELERNQEQACSRLRMELKDKERAATQAERQLATLSAELAVAHEARFELLRKSVLEDIALPFGGPPREAKNAAKKLSALVADLDASSPAEAAAELRVDFSKLPQAKRKAATGGPATKLLEDEYRAELRRLAVDLEQLKPNLKAIAQLEAIDQEALHAEREAQKARKRVEEADRSFETVRTARREKFMGCFRK
;
A
#
# COMPACT_ATOMS: atom_id res chain seq x y z
N GLU A 1 -90.19 79.59 127.86
CA GLU A 1 -89.22 80.05 126.84
C GLU A 1 -89.45 79.43 125.45
N GLU A 2 -90.09 78.26 125.33
CA GLU A 2 -90.44 77.66 124.02
C GLU A 2 -91.46 78.47 123.20
N ALA A 3 -92.40 79.18 123.83
CA ALA A 3 -93.40 80.00 123.13
C ALA A 3 -92.78 81.17 122.33
N ARG A 4 -91.72 81.82 122.85
CA ARG A 4 -91.03 82.91 122.15
C ARG A 4 -90.18 82.44 120.96
N ARG A 5 -89.79 81.15 120.93
CA ARG A 5 -89.07 80.55 119.78
C ARG A 5 -90.02 80.15 118.65
N LEU A 6 -91.31 79.91 118.94
CA LEU A 6 -92.30 79.60 117.92
C LEU A 6 -92.83 80.86 117.23
N GLU A 7 -93.08 81.95 117.95
CA GLU A 7 -93.50 83.22 117.36
C GLU A 7 -92.44 83.83 116.43
N ALA A 8 -91.15 83.71 116.75
CA ALA A 8 -90.06 84.16 115.88
C ALA A 8 -89.99 83.35 114.57
N LYS A 9 -90.22 82.02 114.64
CA LYS A 9 -90.26 81.16 113.44
C LYS A 9 -91.50 81.39 112.59
N GLU A 10 -92.62 81.76 113.19
CA GLU A 10 -93.84 82.05 112.46
C GLU A 10 -93.74 83.38 111.70
N ASN A 11 -93.10 84.40 112.28
CA ASN A 11 -92.80 85.66 111.58
C ASN A 11 -91.79 85.49 110.43
N ASP A 12 -90.72 84.70 110.63
CA ASP A 12 -89.75 84.41 109.56
C ASP A 12 -90.41 83.63 108.40
N ASN A 13 -91.32 82.69 108.71
CA ASN A 13 -92.06 81.96 107.69
C ASN A 13 -93.07 82.83 106.93
N GLN A 14 -93.71 83.81 107.59
CA GLN A 14 -94.61 84.75 106.93
C GLN A 14 -93.87 85.76 106.03
N LEU A 15 -92.64 86.16 106.41
CA LEU A 15 -91.76 86.97 105.57
C LEU A 15 -91.32 86.21 104.32
N CYS A 16 -90.85 84.96 104.47
CA CYS A 16 -90.49 84.10 103.34
C CYS A 16 -91.66 83.86 102.37
N LEU A 17 -92.88 83.66 102.87
CA LEU A 17 -94.06 83.45 102.01
C LEU A 17 -94.38 84.69 101.16
N ARG A 18 -94.24 85.90 101.73
CA ARG A 18 -94.45 87.13 100.97
C ARG A 18 -93.37 87.35 99.91
N GLU A 19 -92.12 87.00 100.21
CA GLU A 19 -91.03 87.07 99.23
C GLU A 19 -91.29 86.13 98.03
N PHE A 20 -91.76 84.91 98.29
CA PHE A 20 -92.13 83.96 97.22
C PHE A 20 -93.34 84.40 96.39
N GLU A 21 -94.35 85.05 96.99
CA GLU A 21 -95.50 85.57 96.24
C GLU A 21 -95.10 86.71 95.29
N VAL A 22 -94.16 87.57 95.68
CA VAL A 22 -93.63 88.63 94.80
C VAL A 22 -92.81 88.03 93.65
N GLU A 23 -91.99 87.01 93.91
CA GLU A 23 -91.21 86.33 92.87
C GLU A 23 -92.10 85.64 91.82
N VAL A 24 -93.20 84.99 92.25
CA VAL A 24 -94.13 84.34 91.32
C VAL A 24 -94.84 85.36 90.44
N GLN A 25 -95.24 86.52 90.99
CA GLN A 25 -95.84 87.59 90.18
C GLN A 25 -94.85 88.19 89.18
N ALA A 26 -93.59 88.38 89.57
CA ALA A 26 -92.55 88.85 88.66
C ALA A 26 -92.33 87.89 87.49
N ARG A 27 -92.30 86.58 87.75
CA ARG A 27 -92.15 85.54 86.70
C ARG A 27 -93.34 85.43 85.76
N GLN A 28 -94.56 85.69 86.24
CA GLN A 28 -95.74 85.72 85.39
C GLN A 28 -95.75 86.92 84.43
N GLN A 29 -95.19 88.06 84.84
CA GLN A 29 -95.01 89.22 83.96
C GLN A 29 -93.97 88.96 82.87
N GLU A 30 -92.80 88.36 83.21
CA GLU A 30 -91.79 87.99 82.21
C GLU A 30 -92.33 87.02 81.14
N LEU A 31 -93.19 86.08 81.54
CA LEU A 31 -93.83 85.15 80.61
C LEU A 31 -94.83 85.86 79.67
N GLY A 32 -95.58 86.85 80.18
CA GLY A 32 -96.47 87.68 79.37
C GLY A 32 -95.70 88.52 78.34
N GLU A 33 -94.57 89.12 78.75
CA GLU A 33 -93.73 89.93 77.88
C GLU A 33 -93.06 89.10 76.77
N SER A 34 -92.61 87.89 77.08
CA SER A 34 -92.00 86.98 76.10
C SER A 34 -92.99 86.44 75.06
N VAL A 35 -94.24 86.15 75.46
CA VAL A 35 -95.29 85.74 74.51
C VAL A 35 -95.72 86.92 73.62
N ALA A 36 -95.77 88.14 74.15
CA ALA A 36 -96.03 89.34 73.36
C ALA A 36 -94.87 89.67 72.39
N ALA A 37 -93.62 89.36 72.76
CA ALA A 37 -92.46 89.50 71.88
C ALA A 37 -92.49 88.50 70.70
N ALA A 38 -92.95 87.27 70.92
CA ALA A 38 -93.09 86.27 69.87
C ALA A 38 -94.16 86.63 68.82
N ALA A 39 -95.25 87.30 69.23
CA ALA A 39 -96.29 87.78 68.33
C ALA A 39 -95.86 89.00 67.47
N ARG A 40 -94.71 89.63 67.76
CA ARG A 40 -94.13 90.75 67.00
C ARG A 40 -93.16 90.32 65.90
N LEU A 41 -92.91 89.02 65.74
CA LEU A 41 -92.07 88.51 64.66
C LEU A 41 -92.85 88.50 63.33
N PRO A 42 -92.26 89.01 62.22
CA PRO A 42 -92.92 89.03 60.92
C PRO A 42 -93.23 87.61 60.43
N THR A 43 -94.36 87.45 59.73
CA THR A 43 -94.80 86.17 59.15
C THR A 43 -93.79 85.68 58.10
N ALA A 44 -93.62 84.36 57.99
CA ALA A 44 -92.62 83.71 57.13
C ALA A 44 -92.64 84.13 55.65
N GLU A 45 -93.76 84.66 55.16
CA GLU A 45 -93.90 85.19 53.80
C GLU A 45 -93.05 86.45 53.55
N ALA A 46 -92.93 87.35 54.54
CA ALA A 46 -92.10 88.56 54.41
C ALA A 46 -90.61 88.26 54.29
N LEU A 47 -90.14 87.18 54.94
CA LEU A 47 -88.74 86.73 54.85
C LEU A 47 -88.41 86.11 53.49
N SER A 48 -89.38 85.45 52.83
CA SER A 48 -89.22 84.87 51.49
C SER A 48 -89.04 85.95 50.42
N GLU A 49 -89.81 87.04 50.50
CA GLU A 49 -89.69 88.16 49.56
C GLU A 49 -88.35 88.88 49.74
N GLU A 50 -87.88 89.00 50.98
CA GLU A 50 -86.58 89.60 51.28
C GLU A 50 -85.42 88.70 50.77
N GLU A 51 -85.55 87.37 50.84
CA GLU A 51 -84.57 86.43 50.28
C GLU A 51 -84.49 86.53 48.75
N GLN A 52 -85.63 86.60 48.04
CA GLN A 52 -85.63 86.77 46.58
C GLN A 52 -84.95 88.07 46.16
N ARG A 53 -85.24 89.16 46.86
CA ARG A 53 -84.58 90.46 46.63
C ARG A 53 -83.07 90.40 46.88
N LEU A 54 -82.62 89.61 47.86
CA LEU A 54 -81.19 89.39 48.11
C LEU A 54 -80.53 88.56 47.01
N ARG A 55 -81.21 87.57 46.44
CA ARG A 55 -80.69 86.78 45.30
C ARG A 55 -80.54 87.62 44.03
N GLU A 56 -81.52 88.46 43.73
CA GLU A 56 -81.43 89.40 42.59
C GLU A 56 -80.28 90.39 42.78
N ARG A 57 -80.08 90.87 44.02
CA ARG A 57 -78.91 91.69 44.38
C ARG A 57 -77.60 90.93 44.23
N LEU A 58 -77.56 89.64 44.56
CA LEU A 58 -76.37 88.81 44.37
C LEU A 58 -76.01 88.69 42.90
N VAL A 59 -76.99 88.40 42.03
CA VAL A 59 -76.76 88.32 40.58
C VAL A 59 -76.25 89.65 40.02
N THR A 60 -76.88 90.78 40.40
CA THR A 60 -76.41 92.10 39.94
C THR A 60 -75.02 92.45 40.46
N VAL A 61 -74.68 92.05 41.69
CA VAL A 61 -73.32 92.21 42.22
C VAL A 61 -72.33 91.30 41.50
N GLU A 62 -72.68 90.04 41.21
CA GLU A 62 -71.83 89.11 40.47
C GLU A 62 -71.56 89.57 39.03
N GLU A 63 -72.59 90.09 38.36
CA GLU A 63 -72.48 90.70 37.03
C GLU A 63 -71.61 91.96 37.09
N GLY A 64 -71.83 92.82 38.10
CA GLY A 64 -71.04 94.02 38.32
C GLY A 64 -69.57 93.73 38.65
N VAL A 65 -69.31 92.72 39.48
CA VAL A 65 -67.96 92.24 39.78
C VAL A 65 -67.32 91.63 38.53
N SER A 66 -68.06 90.82 37.77
CA SER A 66 -67.55 90.22 36.52
C SER A 66 -67.20 91.27 35.48
N ALA A 67 -68.02 92.31 35.34
CA ALA A 67 -67.78 93.45 34.47
C ALA A 67 -66.55 94.27 34.94
N ALA A 68 -66.49 94.66 36.22
CA ALA A 68 -65.36 95.40 36.77
C ALA A 68 -64.04 94.62 36.69
N VAL A 69 -64.10 93.30 36.88
CA VAL A 69 -62.97 92.39 36.70
C VAL A 69 -62.54 92.37 35.23
N SER A 70 -63.48 92.22 34.29
CA SER A 70 -63.19 92.27 32.85
C SER A 70 -62.55 93.59 32.44
N ASP A 71 -63.08 94.73 32.90
CA ASP A 71 -62.54 96.06 32.60
C ASP A 71 -61.12 96.24 33.16
N ARG A 72 -60.88 95.77 34.38
CA ARG A 72 -59.55 95.86 35.00
C ARG A 72 -58.54 94.93 34.31
N PHE A 73 -58.96 93.75 33.86
CA PHE A 73 -58.12 92.87 33.07
C PHE A 73 -57.88 93.42 31.66
N ALA A 74 -58.86 94.08 31.04
CA ALA A 74 -58.69 94.76 29.77
C ALA A 74 -57.71 95.94 29.90
N ALA A 75 -57.84 96.75 30.96
CA ALA A 75 -56.90 97.83 31.26
C ALA A 75 -55.48 97.33 31.52
N LEU A 76 -55.33 96.23 32.26
CA LEU A 76 -54.03 95.59 32.50
C LEU A 76 -53.44 95.00 31.21
N SER A 77 -54.28 94.41 30.35
CA SER A 77 -53.89 93.86 29.05
C SER A 77 -53.40 94.96 28.11
N ALA A 78 -54.12 96.09 28.06
CA ALA A 78 -53.69 97.28 27.32
C ALA A 78 -52.38 97.88 27.88
N ALA A 79 -52.23 97.97 29.21
CA ALA A 79 -51.03 98.52 29.86
C ALA A 79 -49.79 97.64 29.63
N LEU A 80 -49.95 96.31 29.58
CA LEU A 80 -48.87 95.36 29.31
C LEU A 80 -48.67 95.08 27.82
N ASN A 81 -49.51 95.66 26.95
CA ASN A 81 -49.52 95.44 25.50
C ASN A 81 -49.64 93.96 25.12
N VAL A 82 -50.56 93.24 25.78
CA VAL A 82 -50.87 91.82 25.55
C VAL A 82 -52.37 91.71 25.28
N ASP A 83 -52.79 90.84 24.37
CA ASP A 83 -54.20 90.69 23.98
C ASP A 83 -55.11 90.25 25.14
N ASP A 84 -54.64 89.32 25.99
CA ASP A 84 -55.33 88.86 27.19
C ASP A 84 -54.31 88.32 28.21
N VAL A 85 -54.15 89.04 29.32
CA VAL A 85 -53.21 88.68 30.40
C VAL A 85 -53.54 87.31 31.01
N ARG A 86 -54.81 86.89 31.02
CA ARG A 86 -55.20 85.58 31.57
C ARG A 86 -54.75 84.43 30.67
N ARG A 87 -54.80 84.61 29.35
CA ARG A 87 -54.28 83.62 28.40
C ARG A 87 -52.77 83.49 28.54
N LEU A 88 -52.06 84.62 28.57
CA LEU A 88 -50.60 84.64 28.74
C LEU A 88 -50.15 84.00 30.07
N GLU A 89 -50.87 84.21 31.17
CA GLU A 89 -50.56 83.54 32.44
C GLU A 89 -50.77 82.02 32.36
N ARG A 90 -51.88 81.58 31.76
CA ARG A 90 -52.16 80.15 31.55
C ARG A 90 -51.09 79.50 30.67
N ASP A 91 -50.74 80.13 29.56
CA ASP A 91 -49.70 79.64 28.65
C ASP A 91 -48.34 79.62 29.35
N SER A 92 -48.04 80.63 30.17
CA SER A 92 -46.81 80.67 30.99
C SER A 92 -46.77 79.56 32.04
N ARG A 93 -47.91 79.23 32.67
CA ARG A 93 -48.01 78.08 33.61
C ARG A 93 -47.81 76.77 32.89
N LEU A 94 -48.50 76.55 31.76
CA LEU A 94 -48.35 75.35 30.94
C LEU A 94 -46.91 75.18 30.43
N ASN A 95 -46.26 76.27 30.00
CA ASN A 95 -44.87 76.26 29.56
C ASN A 95 -43.90 75.95 30.72
N ARG A 96 -44.16 76.46 31.94
CA ARG A 96 -43.36 76.11 33.13
C ARG A 96 -43.52 74.64 33.51
N GLU A 97 -44.74 74.13 33.51
CA GLU A 97 -45.03 72.72 33.78
C GLU A 97 -44.36 71.82 32.73
N ALA A 98 -44.46 72.18 31.44
CA ALA A 98 -43.78 71.46 30.36
C ALA A 98 -42.25 71.52 30.48
N ALA A 99 -41.69 72.67 30.88
CA ALA A 99 -40.25 72.83 31.12
C ALA A 99 -39.78 71.98 32.31
N GLN A 100 -40.52 72.00 33.43
CA GLN A 100 -40.23 71.17 34.60
C GLN A 100 -40.33 69.67 34.27
N TYR A 101 -41.33 69.27 33.47
CA TYR A 101 -41.44 67.90 33.00
C TYR A 101 -40.24 67.50 32.14
N ARG A 102 -39.83 68.33 31.19
CA ARG A 102 -38.63 68.06 30.38
C ARG A 102 -37.36 68.00 31.23
N GLU A 103 -37.20 68.89 32.19
CA GLU A 103 -36.05 68.92 33.09
C GLU A 103 -35.98 67.65 33.95
N SER A 104 -37.10 67.25 34.56
CA SER A 104 -37.19 66.00 35.33
C SER A 104 -36.90 64.76 34.46
N ALA A 105 -37.43 64.70 33.24
CA ALA A 105 -37.18 63.60 32.31
C ALA A 105 -35.69 63.52 31.90
N LEU A 106 -35.07 64.65 31.58
CA LEU A 106 -33.64 64.72 31.26
C LEU A 106 -32.77 64.37 32.47
N SER A 107 -33.15 64.80 33.67
CA SER A 107 -32.46 64.45 34.92
C SER A 107 -32.52 62.94 35.18
N GLN A 108 -33.68 62.31 34.98
CA GLN A 108 -33.83 60.85 35.07
C GLN A 108 -32.96 60.12 34.05
N GLN A 109 -32.94 60.56 32.79
CA GLN A 109 -32.06 59.99 31.76
C GLN A 109 -30.58 60.12 32.14
N LEU A 110 -30.17 61.29 32.63
CA LEU A 110 -28.80 61.54 33.07
C LEU A 110 -28.42 60.67 34.26
N GLN A 111 -29.33 60.45 35.21
CA GLN A 111 -29.13 59.51 36.32
C GLN A 111 -29.01 58.06 35.82
N SER A 112 -29.83 57.65 34.84
CA SER A 112 -29.72 56.33 34.20
C SER A 112 -28.36 56.12 33.55
N PHE A 113 -27.91 57.08 32.72
CA PHE A 113 -26.61 56.99 32.06
C PHE A 113 -25.45 57.00 33.06
N LYS A 114 -25.54 57.77 34.15
CA LYS A 114 -24.54 57.72 35.24
C LYS A 114 -24.50 56.34 35.90
N ALA A 115 -25.65 55.75 36.18
CA ALA A 115 -25.71 54.40 36.74
C ALA A 115 -25.10 53.37 35.79
N GLU A 116 -25.40 53.43 34.49
CA GLU A 116 -24.81 52.56 33.46
C GLU A 116 -23.28 52.70 33.38
N LEU A 117 -22.77 53.94 33.36
CA LEU A 117 -21.32 54.19 33.37
C LEU A 117 -20.65 53.60 34.60
N THR A 118 -21.20 53.82 35.80
CA THR A 118 -20.62 53.27 37.03
C THR A 118 -20.61 51.74 37.04
N MET A 119 -21.64 51.09 36.48
CA MET A 119 -21.68 49.63 36.32
C MET A 119 -20.61 49.12 35.35
N ILE A 120 -20.40 49.81 34.24
CA ILE A 120 -19.36 49.47 33.25
C ILE A 120 -17.97 49.66 33.86
N GLU A 121 -17.71 50.77 34.54
CA GLU A 121 -16.45 51.05 35.21
C GLU A 121 -16.14 49.98 36.26
N TRP A 122 -17.10 49.66 37.13
CA TRP A 122 -16.95 48.61 38.14
C TRP A 122 -16.69 47.22 37.52
N ALA A 123 -17.38 46.88 36.41
CA ALA A 123 -17.16 45.62 35.70
C ALA A 123 -15.76 45.55 35.06
N LEU A 124 -15.24 46.67 34.54
CA LEU A 124 -13.91 46.74 33.95
C LEU A 124 -12.81 46.68 35.03
N GLU A 125 -12.98 47.36 36.15
CA GLU A 125 -12.07 47.28 37.30
C GLU A 125 -12.06 45.88 37.89
N GLY A 126 -13.23 45.25 38.09
CA GLY A 126 -13.32 43.86 38.53
C GLY A 126 -12.57 42.89 37.61
N ARG A 127 -12.69 43.05 36.29
CA ARG A 127 -11.94 42.24 35.31
C ARG A 127 -10.44 42.51 35.31
N ARG A 128 -10.01 43.76 35.46
CA ARG A 128 -8.58 44.14 35.50
C ARG A 128 -7.88 43.59 36.75
N VAL A 129 -8.51 43.72 37.91
CA VAL A 129 -7.92 43.33 39.19
C VAL A 129 -7.83 41.81 39.34
N GLN A 130 -8.82 41.05 38.83
CA GLN A 130 -8.86 39.60 39.03
C GLN A 130 -8.36 38.77 37.84
N GLY A 131 -8.62 39.19 36.60
CA GLY A 131 -8.41 38.33 35.42
C GLY A 131 -7.01 38.37 34.80
N VAL A 132 -6.34 39.52 34.81
CA VAL A 132 -5.03 39.69 34.15
C VAL A 132 -3.88 38.94 34.86
N PRO A 133 -3.70 39.06 36.19
CA PRO A 133 -2.60 38.37 36.87
C PRO A 133 -2.80 36.85 36.94
N GLN A 134 -4.06 36.35 37.00
CA GLN A 134 -4.35 34.92 36.95
C GLN A 134 -4.01 34.34 35.58
N ARG A 135 -4.45 34.97 34.49
CA ARG A 135 -4.10 34.53 33.12
C ARG A 135 -2.59 34.60 32.86
N ALA A 136 -1.90 35.62 33.36
CA ALA A 136 -0.45 35.70 33.23
C ALA A 136 0.25 34.50 33.90
N ARG A 137 -0.19 34.12 35.12
CA ARG A 137 0.33 32.93 35.82
C ARG A 137 -0.01 31.63 35.10
N GLU A 138 -1.22 31.50 34.57
CA GLU A 138 -1.62 30.34 33.76
C GLU A 138 -0.74 30.20 32.52
N CYS A 139 -0.50 31.31 31.79
CA CYS A 139 0.39 31.33 30.64
C CYS A 139 1.85 31.01 31.03
N GLU A 140 2.35 31.51 32.17
CA GLU A 140 3.70 31.19 32.65
C GLU A 140 3.86 29.70 32.94
N VAL A 141 2.87 29.09 33.60
CA VAL A 141 2.85 27.64 33.88
C VAL A 141 2.79 26.85 32.57
N GLU A 142 1.95 27.26 31.62
CA GLU A 142 1.86 26.62 30.31
C GLU A 142 3.19 26.70 29.55
N VAL A 143 3.84 27.86 29.53
CA VAL A 143 5.17 28.04 28.92
C VAL A 143 6.20 27.11 29.57
N GLN A 144 6.18 26.96 30.90
CA GLN A 144 7.09 26.03 31.59
C GLN A 144 6.82 24.57 31.21
N ILE A 145 5.55 24.16 31.10
CA ILE A 145 5.17 22.81 30.66
C ILE A 145 5.64 22.56 29.22
N LEU A 146 5.41 23.52 28.32
CA LEU A 146 5.83 23.43 26.94
C LEU A 146 7.35 23.36 26.79
N ARG A 147 8.11 24.13 27.59
CA ARG A 147 9.58 24.04 27.62
C ARG A 147 10.08 22.66 28.05
N LYS A 148 9.53 22.10 29.14
CA LYS A 148 9.88 20.74 29.58
C LYS A 148 9.59 19.69 28.51
N ARG A 149 8.45 19.80 27.82
CA ARG A 149 8.09 18.92 26.70
C ARG A 149 9.05 19.07 25.52
N ALA A 150 9.46 20.29 25.19
CA ALA A 150 10.45 20.54 24.13
C ALA A 150 11.79 19.87 24.46
N GLU A 151 12.30 20.04 25.68
CA GLU A 151 13.55 19.40 26.14
C GLU A 151 13.46 17.86 26.10
N GLU A 152 12.32 17.28 26.48
CA GLU A 152 12.09 15.83 26.38
C GLU A 152 12.09 15.33 24.94
N ILE A 153 11.49 16.11 24.02
CA ILE A 153 11.46 15.79 22.59
C ILE A 153 12.87 15.89 22.00
N GLU A 154 13.64 16.93 22.33
CA GLU A 154 15.03 17.08 21.87
C GLU A 154 15.90 15.91 22.34
N LYS A 155 15.83 15.53 23.64
CA LYS A 155 16.56 14.36 24.16
C LYS A 155 16.18 13.06 23.43
N ARG A 156 14.90 12.88 23.10
CA ARG A 156 14.44 11.71 22.33
C ARG A 156 14.94 11.78 20.88
N GLN A 157 14.97 12.96 20.27
CA GLN A 157 15.47 13.15 18.92
C GLN A 157 16.97 12.87 18.83
N GLU A 158 17.76 13.38 19.77
CA GLU A 158 19.20 13.07 19.87
C GLU A 158 19.45 11.57 20.05
N GLY A 159 18.69 10.92 20.95
CA GLY A 159 18.79 9.46 21.14
C GLY A 159 18.48 8.68 19.86
N ARG A 160 17.42 9.07 19.13
CA ARG A 160 17.08 8.46 17.83
C ARG A 160 18.14 8.74 16.77
N SER A 161 18.72 9.94 16.74
CA SER A 161 19.77 10.30 15.78
C SER A 161 20.99 9.38 15.95
N LYS A 162 21.43 9.14 17.19
CA LYS A 162 22.53 8.22 17.49
C LYS A 162 22.24 6.79 17.02
N VAL A 163 21.03 6.28 17.29
CA VAL A 163 20.61 4.94 16.84
C VAL A 163 20.58 4.85 15.31
N VAL A 164 20.15 5.90 14.62
CA VAL A 164 20.16 5.96 13.15
C VAL A 164 21.59 5.94 12.61
N GLU A 165 22.52 6.68 13.22
CA GLU A 165 23.94 6.67 12.85
C GLU A 165 24.59 5.30 13.07
N GLU A 166 24.32 4.66 14.22
CA GLU A 166 24.79 3.30 14.53
C GLU A 166 24.27 2.27 13.51
N HIS A 167 22.97 2.33 13.19
CA HIS A 167 22.38 1.44 12.19
C HIS A 167 22.90 1.73 10.78
N ALA A 168 23.17 2.99 10.42
CA ALA A 168 23.76 3.35 9.14
C ALA A 168 25.19 2.79 9.00
N ALA A 169 26.00 2.89 10.05
CA ALA A 169 27.35 2.32 10.09
C ALA A 169 27.31 0.78 9.98
N ALA A 170 26.46 0.12 10.76
CA ALA A 170 26.29 -1.33 10.70
C ALA A 170 25.78 -1.83 9.34
N LEU A 171 24.90 -1.06 8.69
CA LEU A 171 24.42 -1.36 7.34
C LEU A 171 25.54 -1.24 6.30
N GLN A 172 26.42 -0.24 6.42
CA GLN A 172 27.56 -0.08 5.53
C GLN A 172 28.53 -1.26 5.66
N GLU A 173 28.88 -1.66 6.89
CA GLU A 173 29.75 -2.82 7.14
C GLU A 173 29.17 -4.10 6.53
N LYS A 174 27.87 -4.36 6.73
CA LYS A 174 27.20 -5.53 6.13
C LYS A 174 27.21 -5.51 4.60
N ARG A 175 27.04 -4.34 3.97
CA ARG A 175 27.12 -4.20 2.51
C ARG A 175 28.53 -4.49 1.99
N GLU A 176 29.56 -4.07 2.71
CA GLU A 176 30.95 -4.37 2.34
C GLU A 176 31.25 -5.88 2.46
N LEU A 177 30.77 -6.52 3.53
CA LEU A 177 30.86 -7.98 3.70
C LEU A 177 30.12 -8.74 2.59
N GLU A 178 28.90 -8.33 2.24
CA GLU A 178 28.13 -8.92 1.15
C GLU A 178 28.86 -8.82 -0.19
N ARG A 179 29.38 -7.63 -0.55
CA ARG A 179 30.17 -7.43 -1.76
C ARG A 179 31.42 -8.31 -1.80
N ASN A 180 32.12 -8.46 -0.68
CA ASN A 180 33.30 -9.32 -0.59
C ASN A 180 32.93 -10.79 -0.80
N GLN A 181 31.81 -11.24 -0.24
CA GLN A 181 31.30 -12.60 -0.44
C GLN A 181 30.85 -12.85 -1.89
N GLU A 182 30.17 -11.88 -2.52
CA GLU A 182 29.79 -11.96 -3.93
C GLU A 182 31.03 -12.07 -4.83
N GLN A 183 32.06 -11.28 -4.57
CA GLN A 183 33.33 -11.37 -5.29
C GLN A 183 34.00 -12.73 -5.10
N ALA A 184 34.03 -13.27 -3.88
CA ALA A 184 34.59 -14.60 -3.61
C ALA A 184 33.80 -15.70 -4.35
N CYS A 185 32.47 -15.66 -4.29
CA CYS A 185 31.59 -16.58 -5.03
C CYS A 185 31.81 -16.49 -6.54
N SER A 186 32.01 -15.28 -7.09
CA SER A 186 32.29 -15.09 -8.51
C SER A 186 33.61 -15.75 -8.93
N ARG A 187 34.67 -15.62 -8.12
CA ARG A 187 35.98 -16.25 -8.35
C ARG A 187 35.87 -17.77 -8.31
N LEU A 188 35.22 -18.32 -7.28
CA LEU A 188 35.02 -19.77 -7.14
C LEU A 188 34.21 -20.35 -8.31
N ARG A 189 33.22 -19.62 -8.83
CA ARG A 189 32.47 -20.04 -10.02
C ARG A 189 33.34 -20.06 -11.29
N MET A 190 34.26 -19.12 -11.44
CA MET A 190 35.21 -19.15 -12.57
C MET A 190 36.19 -20.31 -12.43
N GLU A 191 36.77 -20.50 -11.24
CA GLU A 191 37.67 -21.63 -10.97
C GLU A 191 37.00 -23.00 -11.20
N LEU A 192 35.72 -23.14 -10.80
CA LEU A 192 34.95 -24.35 -11.05
C LEU A 192 34.81 -24.61 -12.56
N LYS A 193 34.42 -23.60 -13.33
CA LYS A 193 34.31 -23.71 -14.80
C LYS A 193 35.64 -24.07 -15.47
N ASP A 194 36.74 -23.51 -14.99
CA ASP A 194 38.06 -23.81 -15.54
C ASP A 194 38.50 -25.25 -15.19
N LYS A 195 38.21 -25.72 -13.98
CA LYS A 195 38.43 -27.12 -13.58
C LYS A 195 37.55 -28.10 -14.36
N GLU A 196 36.28 -27.78 -14.59
CA GLU A 196 35.37 -28.57 -15.44
C GLU A 196 35.90 -28.65 -16.88
N ARG A 197 36.36 -27.54 -17.46
CA ARG A 197 37.00 -27.53 -18.77
C ARG A 197 38.24 -28.41 -18.80
N ALA A 198 39.13 -28.30 -17.81
CA ALA A 198 40.32 -29.15 -17.71
C ALA A 198 39.97 -30.64 -17.58
N ALA A 199 38.94 -30.98 -16.78
CA ALA A 199 38.46 -32.35 -16.65
C ALA A 199 37.92 -32.91 -17.98
N THR A 200 37.07 -32.16 -18.68
CA THR A 200 36.54 -32.58 -20.00
C THR A 200 37.65 -32.72 -21.05
N GLN A 201 38.71 -31.91 -20.97
CA GLN A 201 39.88 -32.05 -21.84
C GLN A 201 40.67 -33.33 -21.52
N ALA A 202 40.88 -33.63 -20.23
CA ALA A 202 41.55 -34.85 -19.80
C ALA A 202 40.76 -36.11 -20.19
N GLU A 203 39.43 -36.09 -20.06
CA GLU A 203 38.55 -37.19 -20.49
C GLU A 203 38.66 -37.43 -22.00
N ARG A 204 38.70 -36.37 -22.82
CA ARG A 204 38.92 -36.50 -24.28
C ARG A 204 40.30 -37.09 -24.60
N GLN A 205 41.34 -36.68 -23.87
CA GLN A 205 42.68 -37.25 -24.03
C GLN A 205 42.72 -38.73 -23.64
N LEU A 206 42.08 -39.10 -22.52
CA LEU A 206 41.95 -40.50 -22.10
C LEU A 206 41.20 -41.33 -23.12
N ALA A 207 40.10 -40.82 -23.68
CA ALA A 207 39.35 -41.49 -24.75
C ALA A 207 40.16 -41.65 -26.04
N THR A 208 41.02 -40.68 -26.36
CA THR A 208 41.92 -40.76 -27.52
C THR A 208 43.00 -41.83 -27.28
N LEU A 209 43.66 -41.80 -26.12
CA LEU A 209 44.69 -42.77 -25.76
C LEU A 209 44.14 -44.19 -25.62
N SER A 210 42.92 -44.36 -25.12
CA SER A 210 42.28 -45.68 -25.03
C SER A 210 41.94 -46.24 -26.42
N ALA A 211 41.48 -45.39 -27.34
CA ALA A 211 41.28 -45.78 -28.74
C ALA A 211 42.60 -46.15 -29.42
N GLU A 212 43.66 -45.36 -29.23
CA GLU A 212 45.00 -45.68 -29.74
C GLU A 212 45.54 -46.99 -29.18
N LEU A 213 45.34 -47.25 -27.88
CA LEU A 213 45.73 -48.49 -27.22
C LEU A 213 44.95 -49.69 -27.77
N ALA A 214 43.64 -49.56 -28.01
CA ALA A 214 42.83 -50.61 -28.64
C ALA A 214 43.33 -50.94 -30.05
N VAL A 215 43.61 -49.91 -30.88
CA VAL A 215 44.19 -50.09 -32.22
C VAL A 215 45.55 -50.79 -32.14
N ALA A 216 46.41 -50.40 -31.18
CA ALA A 216 47.71 -51.03 -30.98
C ALA A 216 47.58 -52.50 -30.53
N HIS A 217 46.62 -52.82 -29.64
CA HIS A 217 46.32 -54.17 -29.22
C HIS A 217 45.83 -55.04 -30.37
N GLU A 218 44.95 -54.51 -31.22
CA GLU A 218 44.43 -55.23 -32.37
C GLU A 218 45.49 -55.46 -33.44
N ALA A 219 46.28 -54.43 -33.78
CA ALA A 219 47.41 -54.58 -34.68
C ALA A 219 48.42 -55.63 -34.17
N ARG A 220 48.67 -55.63 -32.86
CA ARG A 220 49.53 -56.64 -32.23
C ARG A 220 48.92 -58.03 -32.27
N PHE A 221 47.63 -58.18 -31.97
CA PHE A 221 46.95 -59.46 -32.04
C PHE A 221 46.99 -60.03 -33.46
N GLU A 222 46.73 -59.22 -34.47
CA GLU A 222 46.82 -59.61 -35.88
C GLU A 222 48.23 -60.06 -36.27
N LEU A 223 49.28 -59.39 -35.77
CA LEU A 223 50.66 -59.85 -35.97
C LEU A 223 50.93 -61.21 -35.31
N LEU A 224 50.48 -61.40 -34.07
CA LEU A 224 50.64 -62.67 -33.35
C LEU A 224 49.85 -63.80 -34.03
N ARG A 225 48.64 -63.50 -34.50
CA ARG A 225 47.78 -64.42 -35.26
C ARG A 225 48.44 -64.86 -36.56
N LYS A 226 48.93 -63.91 -37.37
CA LYS A 226 49.69 -64.23 -38.59
C LYS A 226 50.90 -65.10 -38.29
N SER A 227 51.63 -64.79 -37.22
CA SER A 227 52.77 -65.60 -36.80
C SER A 227 52.38 -67.05 -36.47
N VAL A 228 51.21 -67.27 -35.84
CA VAL A 228 50.71 -68.63 -35.58
C VAL A 228 50.28 -69.33 -36.87
N LEU A 229 49.58 -68.64 -37.78
CA LEU A 229 49.12 -69.21 -39.05
C LEU A 229 50.28 -69.56 -40.00
N GLU A 230 51.40 -68.83 -39.90
CA GLU A 230 52.63 -69.06 -40.66
C GLU A 230 53.58 -70.03 -39.94
N ASP A 231 53.16 -70.66 -38.84
CA ASP A 231 53.96 -71.58 -38.01
C ASP A 231 55.30 -70.97 -37.53
N ILE A 232 55.33 -69.65 -37.32
CA ILE A 232 56.50 -68.94 -36.81
C ILE A 232 56.62 -69.18 -35.31
N ALA A 233 57.73 -69.78 -34.89
CA ALA A 233 58.02 -70.02 -33.48
C ALA A 233 58.28 -68.71 -32.72
N LEU A 234 57.31 -68.29 -31.90
CA LEU A 234 57.42 -67.08 -31.06
C LEU A 234 58.10 -67.38 -29.71
N PRO A 235 59.16 -66.64 -29.33
CA PRO A 235 59.80 -66.81 -28.04
C PRO A 235 58.98 -66.09 -26.95
N PHE A 236 58.08 -66.78 -26.25
CA PHE A 236 57.38 -66.19 -25.11
C PHE A 236 58.29 -66.08 -23.88
N GLY A 237 58.16 -64.99 -23.13
CA GLY A 237 58.90 -64.76 -21.88
C GLY A 237 58.41 -65.62 -20.71
N GLY A 238 59.28 -65.82 -19.71
CA GLY A 238 59.00 -66.59 -18.49
C GLY A 238 59.62 -67.99 -18.46
N PRO A 239 59.49 -68.73 -17.35
CA PRO A 239 59.92 -70.12 -17.25
C PRO A 239 59.26 -71.01 -18.33
N PRO A 240 59.87 -72.16 -18.69
CA PRO A 240 59.43 -72.99 -19.82
C PRO A 240 57.96 -73.42 -19.77
N ARG A 241 57.38 -73.54 -18.57
CA ARG A 241 55.98 -73.88 -18.35
C ARG A 241 55.05 -72.72 -18.73
N GLU A 242 55.43 -71.49 -18.40
CA GLU A 242 54.67 -70.28 -18.73
C GLU A 242 54.74 -69.97 -20.22
N ALA A 243 55.91 -70.12 -20.84
CA ALA A 243 56.05 -69.94 -22.29
C ALA A 243 55.19 -70.92 -23.10
N LYS A 244 55.12 -72.19 -22.66
CA LYS A 244 54.22 -73.20 -23.28
C LYS A 244 52.75 -72.87 -23.08
N ASN A 245 52.38 -72.34 -21.91
CA ASN A 245 51.00 -71.92 -21.63
C ASN A 245 50.61 -70.68 -22.45
N ALA A 246 51.53 -69.73 -22.63
CA ALA A 246 51.34 -68.55 -23.48
C ALA A 246 51.12 -68.94 -24.95
N ALA A 247 51.91 -69.87 -25.47
CA ALA A 247 51.75 -70.39 -26.83
C ALA A 247 50.40 -71.09 -27.02
N LYS A 248 49.97 -71.91 -26.05
CA LYS A 248 48.65 -72.56 -26.06
C LYS A 248 47.50 -71.53 -25.96
N LYS A 249 47.65 -70.52 -25.10
CA LYS A 249 46.68 -69.42 -24.95
C LYS A 249 46.53 -68.66 -26.28
N LEU A 250 47.65 -68.34 -26.94
CA LEU A 250 47.60 -67.67 -28.25
C LEU A 250 46.92 -68.55 -29.32
N SER A 251 47.27 -69.84 -29.40
CA SER A 251 46.65 -70.76 -30.35
C SER A 251 45.14 -70.92 -30.11
N ALA A 252 44.71 -70.96 -28.85
CA ALA A 252 43.28 -70.98 -28.49
C ALA A 252 42.57 -69.68 -28.90
N LEU A 253 43.19 -68.52 -28.66
CA LEU A 253 42.64 -67.21 -29.07
C LEU A 253 42.53 -67.05 -30.60
N VAL A 254 43.44 -67.68 -31.36
CA VAL A 254 43.37 -67.68 -32.83
C VAL A 254 42.26 -68.62 -33.34
N ALA A 255 41.98 -69.70 -32.62
CA ALA A 255 40.92 -70.65 -32.95
C ALA A 255 39.52 -70.14 -32.58
N ASP A 256 39.41 -69.31 -31.53
CA ASP A 256 38.16 -68.76 -31.02
C ASP A 256 38.07 -67.24 -31.30
N LEU A 257 37.77 -66.91 -32.55
CA LEU A 257 37.64 -65.52 -33.01
C LEU A 257 36.38 -64.80 -32.49
N ASP A 258 35.42 -65.56 -31.93
CA ASP A 258 34.15 -65.04 -31.41
C ASP A 258 34.23 -64.62 -29.93
N ALA A 259 35.40 -64.80 -29.29
CA ALA A 259 35.65 -64.30 -27.94
C ALA A 259 35.42 -62.77 -27.86
N SER A 260 34.87 -62.27 -26.75
CA SER A 260 34.44 -60.87 -26.67
C SER A 260 35.58 -59.83 -26.66
N SER A 261 36.85 -60.27 -26.62
CA SER A 261 38.04 -59.41 -26.65
C SER A 261 39.34 -60.22 -26.83
N PRO A 262 39.62 -60.78 -28.02
CA PRO A 262 40.84 -61.56 -28.23
C PRO A 262 42.09 -60.67 -28.23
N ALA A 263 41.96 -59.40 -28.63
CA ALA A 263 43.05 -58.44 -28.71
C ALA A 263 43.58 -58.02 -27.32
N GLU A 264 42.72 -57.78 -26.33
CA GLU A 264 43.18 -57.44 -24.97
C GLU A 264 43.81 -58.65 -24.28
N ALA A 265 43.24 -59.85 -24.43
CA ALA A 265 43.81 -61.07 -23.88
C ALA A 265 45.19 -61.41 -24.49
N ALA A 266 45.40 -61.06 -25.76
CA ALA A 266 46.68 -61.19 -26.44
C ALA A 266 47.68 -60.09 -26.04
N ALA A 267 47.22 -58.93 -25.57
CA ALA A 267 48.09 -57.84 -25.09
C ALA A 267 48.88 -58.23 -23.84
N GLU A 268 48.36 -59.14 -23.00
CA GLU A 268 49.03 -59.66 -21.81
C GLU A 268 50.21 -60.58 -22.12
N LEU A 269 50.24 -61.19 -23.31
CA LEU A 269 51.34 -62.07 -23.71
C LEU A 269 52.64 -61.26 -23.79
N ARG A 270 53.79 -61.86 -23.51
CA ARG A 270 55.08 -61.15 -23.64
C ARG A 270 56.01 -61.97 -24.51
N VAL A 271 56.48 -61.37 -25.60
CA VAL A 271 57.50 -61.98 -26.47
C VAL A 271 58.86 -61.50 -25.99
N ASP A 272 59.74 -62.46 -25.69
CA ASP A 272 61.10 -62.23 -25.21
C ASP A 272 62.11 -62.29 -26.37
N PHE A 273 62.68 -61.14 -26.69
CA PHE A 273 63.69 -60.98 -27.73
C PHE A 273 65.14 -61.12 -27.20
N SER A 274 65.33 -61.47 -25.92
CA SER A 274 66.65 -61.58 -25.27
C SER A 274 67.57 -62.64 -25.87
N LYS A 275 67.01 -63.63 -26.57
CA LYS A 275 67.75 -64.71 -27.24
C LYS A 275 68.10 -64.40 -28.70
N LEU A 276 67.62 -63.28 -29.25
CA LEU A 276 67.96 -62.87 -30.61
C LEU A 276 69.37 -62.27 -30.69
N PRO A 277 70.10 -62.47 -31.81
CA PRO A 277 71.37 -61.80 -32.08
C PRO A 277 71.26 -60.28 -31.96
N GLN A 278 72.32 -59.60 -31.51
CA GLN A 278 72.30 -58.16 -31.20
C GLN A 278 71.83 -57.29 -32.38
N ALA A 279 72.20 -57.64 -33.62
CA ALA A 279 71.76 -56.93 -34.82
C ALA A 279 70.23 -56.99 -35.00
N LYS A 280 69.62 -58.18 -34.82
CA LYS A 280 68.17 -58.38 -34.90
C LYS A 280 67.42 -57.79 -33.71
N ARG A 281 68.03 -57.78 -32.52
CA ARG A 281 67.47 -57.14 -31.32
C ARG A 281 67.37 -55.62 -31.44
N LYS A 282 68.39 -54.98 -32.01
CA LYS A 282 68.38 -53.53 -32.29
C LYS A 282 67.36 -53.15 -33.36
N ALA A 283 67.11 -54.04 -34.33
CA ALA A 283 66.04 -53.85 -35.30
C ALA A 283 64.64 -54.03 -34.67
N ALA A 284 64.48 -54.86 -33.64
CA ALA A 284 63.20 -55.08 -32.97
C ALA A 284 62.74 -53.92 -32.06
N THR A 285 63.65 -53.04 -31.64
CA THR A 285 63.33 -51.89 -30.76
C THR A 285 62.79 -50.65 -31.49
N GLY A 286 62.56 -50.76 -32.80
CA GLY A 286 62.06 -49.67 -33.65
C GLY A 286 63.14 -48.66 -34.06
N GLY A 287 63.17 -48.29 -35.34
CA GLY A 287 64.06 -47.27 -35.88
C GLY A 287 64.33 -47.40 -37.39
N PRO A 288 65.24 -46.58 -37.95
CA PRO A 288 65.62 -46.65 -39.37
C PRO A 288 66.22 -48.01 -39.77
N ALA A 289 66.95 -48.65 -38.85
CA ALA A 289 67.55 -49.96 -39.06
C ALA A 289 66.50 -51.09 -39.21
N THR A 290 65.31 -50.94 -38.60
CA THR A 290 64.20 -51.87 -38.78
C THR A 290 63.70 -51.86 -40.22
N LYS A 291 63.50 -50.66 -40.79
CA LYS A 291 62.99 -50.49 -42.16
C LYS A 291 63.94 -51.07 -43.20
N LEU A 292 65.25 -50.82 -43.06
CA LEU A 292 66.26 -51.37 -43.97
C LEU A 292 66.25 -52.91 -43.96
N LEU A 293 66.19 -53.51 -42.77
CA LEU A 293 66.16 -54.96 -42.64
C LEU A 293 64.83 -55.56 -43.16
N GLU A 294 63.70 -54.88 -42.96
CA GLU A 294 62.41 -55.28 -43.55
C GLU A 294 62.44 -55.23 -45.08
N ASP A 295 63.06 -54.19 -45.66
CA ASP A 295 63.17 -54.03 -47.10
C ASP A 295 64.09 -55.10 -47.72
N GLU A 296 65.18 -55.47 -47.04
CA GLU A 296 66.04 -56.60 -47.43
C GLU A 296 65.26 -57.92 -47.46
N TYR A 297 64.52 -58.26 -46.40
CA TYR A 297 63.72 -59.50 -46.38
C TYR A 297 62.59 -59.48 -47.42
N ARG A 298 61.97 -58.33 -47.68
CA ARG A 298 60.97 -58.20 -48.76
C ARG A 298 61.59 -58.44 -50.14
N ALA A 299 62.81 -57.97 -50.37
CA ALA A 299 63.51 -58.23 -51.62
C ALA A 299 63.83 -59.73 -51.79
N GLU A 300 64.29 -60.40 -50.72
CA GLU A 300 64.54 -61.84 -50.73
C GLU A 300 63.25 -62.66 -50.95
N LEU A 301 62.15 -62.32 -50.28
CA LEU A 301 60.85 -62.97 -50.46
C LEU A 301 60.34 -62.83 -51.89
N ARG A 302 60.50 -61.66 -52.51
CA ARG A 302 60.14 -61.46 -53.92
C ARG A 302 60.98 -62.34 -54.84
N ARG A 303 62.29 -62.44 -54.59
CA ARG A 303 63.17 -63.33 -55.36
C ARG A 303 62.72 -64.79 -55.24
N LEU A 304 62.51 -65.27 -54.02
CA LEU A 304 62.04 -66.63 -53.75
C LEU A 304 60.67 -66.91 -54.36
N ALA A 305 59.76 -65.94 -54.38
CA ALA A 305 58.46 -66.08 -55.04
C ALA A 305 58.61 -66.26 -56.55
N VAL A 306 59.50 -65.49 -57.19
CA VAL A 306 59.85 -65.65 -58.61
C VAL A 306 60.48 -67.03 -58.86
N ASP A 307 61.40 -67.47 -58.01
CA ASP A 307 62.04 -68.78 -58.13
C ASP A 307 61.01 -69.92 -57.98
N LEU A 308 60.05 -69.79 -57.05
CA LEU A 308 58.94 -70.73 -56.89
C LEU A 308 57.98 -70.74 -58.07
N GLU A 309 57.70 -69.59 -58.68
CA GLU A 309 56.93 -69.53 -59.93
C GLU A 309 57.66 -70.21 -61.09
N GLN A 310 58.98 -70.02 -61.19
CA GLN A 310 59.81 -70.68 -62.20
C GLN A 310 59.88 -72.20 -62.03
N LEU A 311 59.82 -72.69 -60.78
CA LEU A 311 59.74 -74.12 -60.46
C LEU A 311 58.34 -74.72 -60.68
N LYS A 312 57.33 -73.89 -60.98
CA LYS A 312 55.93 -74.30 -61.18
C LYS A 312 55.39 -73.98 -62.60
N PRO A 313 56.08 -74.33 -63.70
CA PRO A 313 55.58 -74.06 -65.05
C PRO A 313 54.26 -74.79 -65.35
N ASN A 314 54.04 -75.96 -64.73
CA ASN A 314 52.82 -76.75 -64.90
C ASN A 314 51.56 -76.10 -64.32
N LEU A 315 51.66 -75.22 -63.31
CA LEU A 315 50.47 -74.58 -62.73
C LEU A 315 49.87 -73.51 -63.64
N LYS A 316 50.70 -72.79 -64.42
CA LYS A 316 50.19 -71.83 -65.41
C LYS A 316 49.49 -72.55 -66.56
N ALA A 317 50.00 -73.71 -66.99
CA ALA A 317 49.34 -74.55 -67.99
C ALA A 317 48.01 -75.13 -67.46
N ILE A 318 47.97 -75.59 -66.20
CA ILE A 318 46.73 -76.08 -65.58
C ILE A 318 45.69 -74.95 -65.46
N ALA A 319 46.08 -73.76 -64.98
CA ALA A 319 45.16 -72.63 -64.86
C ALA A 319 44.63 -72.15 -66.23
N GLN A 320 45.46 -72.18 -67.27
CA GLN A 320 45.01 -71.91 -68.65
C GLN A 320 44.02 -72.96 -69.15
N LEU A 321 44.26 -74.23 -68.83
CA LEU A 321 43.37 -75.32 -69.21
C LEU A 321 42.03 -75.23 -68.47
N GLU A 322 42.04 -74.92 -67.17
CA GLU A 322 40.83 -74.67 -66.37
C GLU A 322 40.03 -73.46 -66.88
N ALA A 323 40.71 -72.38 -67.29
CA ALA A 323 40.05 -71.21 -67.87
C ALA A 323 39.37 -71.56 -69.21
N ILE A 324 40.05 -72.32 -70.07
CA ILE A 324 39.50 -72.80 -71.33
C ILE A 324 38.30 -73.74 -71.09
N ASP A 325 38.38 -74.63 -70.10
CA ASP A 325 37.27 -75.52 -69.73
C ASP A 325 36.05 -74.74 -69.22
N GLN A 326 36.25 -73.68 -68.42
CA GLN A 326 35.17 -72.80 -67.97
C GLN A 326 34.53 -72.05 -69.15
N GLU A 327 35.33 -71.55 -70.09
CA GLU A 327 34.84 -70.91 -71.31
C GLU A 327 34.05 -71.89 -72.19
N ALA A 328 34.53 -73.13 -72.32
CA ALA A 328 33.85 -74.19 -73.06
C ALA A 328 32.49 -74.52 -72.43
N LEU A 329 32.42 -74.70 -71.10
CA LEU A 329 31.17 -74.93 -70.38
C LEU A 329 30.20 -73.75 -70.50
N HIS A 330 30.70 -72.52 -70.47
CA HIS A 330 29.87 -71.34 -70.68
C HIS A 330 29.31 -71.30 -72.12
N ALA A 331 30.15 -71.58 -73.12
CA ALA A 331 29.73 -71.64 -74.52
C ALA A 331 28.70 -72.76 -74.76
N GLU A 332 28.85 -73.93 -74.14
CA GLU A 332 27.86 -75.02 -74.21
C GLU A 332 26.51 -74.62 -73.61
N ARG A 333 26.52 -73.95 -72.45
CA ARG A 333 25.29 -73.45 -71.80
C ARG A 333 24.59 -72.42 -72.69
N GLU A 334 25.33 -71.48 -73.28
CA GLU A 334 24.77 -70.49 -74.20
C GLU A 334 24.23 -71.15 -75.48
N ALA A 335 24.95 -72.12 -76.04
CA ALA A 335 24.48 -72.90 -77.19
C ALA A 335 23.18 -73.68 -76.88
N GLN A 336 23.08 -74.29 -75.68
CA GLN A 336 21.85 -74.95 -75.24
C GLN A 336 20.69 -73.97 -75.06
N LYS A 337 20.93 -72.79 -74.48
CA LYS A 337 19.90 -71.73 -74.37
C LYS A 337 19.45 -71.25 -75.73
N ALA A 338 20.38 -71.05 -76.67
CA ALA A 338 20.07 -70.65 -78.04
C ALA A 338 19.21 -71.71 -78.75
N ARG A 339 19.54 -73.00 -78.61
CA ARG A 339 18.73 -74.12 -79.15
C ARG A 339 17.31 -74.10 -78.60
N LYS A 340 17.13 -73.94 -77.29
CA LYS A 340 15.80 -73.84 -76.66
C LYS A 340 14.99 -72.65 -77.21
N ARG A 341 15.62 -71.49 -77.40
CA ARG A 341 14.95 -70.31 -77.99
C ARG A 341 14.51 -70.55 -79.43
N VAL A 342 15.31 -71.26 -80.23
CA VAL A 342 14.93 -71.65 -81.60
C VAL A 342 13.73 -72.60 -81.56
N GLU A 343 13.74 -73.62 -80.69
CA GLU A 343 12.62 -74.54 -80.53
C GLU A 343 11.32 -73.83 -80.07
N GLU A 344 11.42 -72.87 -79.14
CA GLU A 344 10.29 -72.05 -78.70
C GLU A 344 9.77 -71.16 -79.83
N ALA A 345 10.67 -70.53 -80.60
CA ALA A 345 10.30 -69.73 -81.77
C ALA A 345 9.58 -70.58 -82.83
N ASP A 346 10.08 -71.78 -83.13
CA ASP A 346 9.45 -72.71 -84.07
C ASP A 346 8.05 -73.15 -83.59
N ARG A 347 7.89 -73.46 -82.30
CA ARG A 347 6.56 -73.77 -81.72
C ARG A 347 5.60 -72.59 -81.82
N SER A 348 6.07 -71.38 -81.53
CA SER A 348 5.26 -70.17 -81.61
C SER A 348 4.84 -69.87 -83.06
N PHE A 349 5.77 -70.06 -84.00
CA PHE A 349 5.53 -69.90 -85.43
C PHE A 349 4.50 -70.91 -85.93
N GLU A 350 4.64 -72.19 -85.58
CA GLU A 350 3.66 -73.22 -85.95
C GLU A 350 2.29 -72.94 -85.32
N THR A 351 2.22 -72.41 -84.09
CA THR A 351 0.95 -72.01 -83.46
C THR A 351 0.27 -70.85 -84.19
N VAL A 352 1.03 -69.84 -84.61
CA VAL A 352 0.49 -68.71 -85.40
C VAL A 352 0.10 -69.19 -86.80
N ARG A 353 0.89 -70.07 -87.41
CA ARG A 353 0.63 -70.66 -88.72
C ARG A 353 -0.64 -71.50 -88.71
N THR A 354 -0.86 -72.35 -87.71
CA THR A 354 -2.09 -73.13 -87.54
C THR A 354 -3.29 -72.22 -87.28
N ALA A 355 -3.19 -71.25 -86.37
CA ALA A 355 -4.27 -70.29 -86.12
C ALA A 355 -4.64 -69.45 -87.36
N ARG A 356 -3.64 -69.00 -88.14
CA ARG A 356 -3.86 -68.30 -89.41
C ARG A 356 -4.55 -69.21 -90.42
N ARG A 357 -4.09 -70.47 -90.54
CA ARG A 357 -4.70 -71.47 -91.42
C ARG A 357 -6.14 -71.75 -91.02
N GLU A 358 -6.44 -71.90 -89.73
CA GLU A 358 -7.79 -72.13 -89.20
C GLU A 358 -8.71 -70.94 -89.48
N LYS A 359 -8.28 -69.70 -89.20
CA LYS A 359 -9.05 -68.50 -89.51
C LYS A 359 -9.30 -68.34 -91.01
N PHE A 360 -8.27 -68.53 -91.83
CA PHE A 360 -8.38 -68.48 -93.28
C PHE A 360 -9.37 -69.52 -93.79
N MET A 361 -9.21 -70.79 -93.41
CA MET A 361 -10.14 -71.86 -93.79
C MET A 361 -11.55 -71.63 -93.24
N GLY A 362 -11.69 -70.98 -92.09
CA GLY A 362 -12.97 -70.59 -91.50
C GLY A 362 -13.75 -69.59 -92.37
N CYS A 363 -13.06 -68.69 -93.08
CA CYS A 363 -13.72 -67.76 -94.03
C CYS A 363 -14.28 -68.46 -95.28
N PHE A 364 -13.70 -69.59 -95.70
CA PHE A 364 -14.20 -70.38 -96.84
C PHE A 364 -15.28 -71.41 -96.46
N ARG A 365 -15.56 -71.58 -95.17
CA ARG A 365 -16.57 -72.53 -94.66
C ARG A 365 -17.94 -71.89 -94.39
N LYS A 366 -18.24 -70.73 -94.99
CA LYS A 366 -19.57 -70.10 -94.95
C LYS A 366 -20.25 -70.11 -96.30
#